data_AF-A0A0F5FPY5-F1
#
_entry.id   AF-A0A0F5FPY5-F1
#
_cell.length_a   1.000
_cell.length_b   1.000
_cell.length_c   1.000
_cell.angle_alpha   90.00
_cell.angle_beta   90.00
_cell.angle_gamma   90.00
#
_symmetry.space_group_name_H-M   'P 1'
#
loop_
_entity.id
_entity.type
_entity.pdbx_description
1 polymer ?
#
loop_
_entity_poly.entity_id
_entity_poly.type
_entity_poly.pdbx_seq_one_letter_code
_entity_poly.pdbx_strand_id
1 'polypeptide(L)'
;DANDVPRADRPASGPTVAYTPSNTLGGKIAAQLDTAMRKDIRKGGTQKGKGEFADIKQWRGDRVWKQASGYATPDLINRATGEPLNADHFKAHLRTRYGA
;
A
#
# COMPACT_ATOMS: atom_id res chain seq x y z
N ASP A 1 -40.06 -18.51 -3.39
CA ASP A 1 -40.44 -17.08 -3.42
C ASP A 1 -39.31 -16.24 -2.88
N ALA A 2 -38.75 -15.35 -3.71
CA ALA A 2 -37.53 -14.59 -3.42
C ALA A 2 -37.78 -13.29 -2.61
N ASN A 3 -38.89 -13.23 -1.88
CA ASN A 3 -39.37 -12.00 -1.22
C ASN A 3 -39.23 -11.99 0.30
N ASP A 4 -38.67 -13.04 0.92
CA ASP A 4 -38.62 -13.18 2.39
C ASP A 4 -37.21 -13.06 2.99
N VAL A 5 -36.29 -12.38 2.29
CA VAL A 5 -34.97 -12.04 2.84
C VAL A 5 -35.03 -10.64 3.45
N PRO A 6 -34.65 -10.45 4.74
CA PRO A 6 -34.62 -9.14 5.39
C PRO A 6 -33.83 -8.13 4.56
N ARG A 7 -34.30 -6.87 4.49
CA ARG A 7 -33.65 -5.81 3.67
C ARG A 7 -32.17 -5.57 3.96
N ALA A 8 -31.67 -6.01 5.12
CA ALA A 8 -30.25 -5.94 5.48
C ALA A 8 -29.37 -6.93 4.70
N ASP A 9 -29.94 -8.04 4.20
CA ASP A 9 -29.21 -9.15 3.56
C ASP A 9 -29.36 -9.18 2.05
N ARG A 10 -29.92 -8.14 1.43
CA ARG A 10 -29.92 -8.02 -0.02
C ARG A 10 -28.50 -7.64 -0.48
N PRO A 11 -27.79 -8.49 -1.25
CA PRO A 11 -26.51 -8.10 -1.82
C PRO A 11 -26.75 -6.87 -2.71
N ALA A 12 -25.99 -5.79 -2.47
CA ALA A 12 -26.05 -4.62 -3.32
C ALA A 12 -25.73 -5.04 -4.77
N SER A 13 -26.64 -4.76 -5.70
CA SER A 13 -26.42 -4.96 -7.13
C SER A 13 -25.32 -4.01 -7.63
N GLY A 14 -24.09 -4.49 -7.61
CA GLY A 14 -22.85 -3.80 -7.95
C GLY A 14 -21.67 -4.67 -7.45
N PRO A 15 -20.43 -4.49 -7.94
CA PRO A 15 -19.30 -5.34 -7.56
C PRO A 15 -19.22 -5.41 -6.03
N THR A 16 -19.54 -6.59 -5.52
CA THR A 16 -19.69 -6.88 -4.11
C THR A 16 -18.38 -6.58 -3.41
N VAL A 17 -18.39 -5.58 -2.54
CA VAL A 17 -17.61 -5.59 -1.29
C VAL A 17 -16.19 -6.16 -1.48
N ALA A 18 -15.37 -5.45 -2.25
CA ALA A 18 -13.91 -5.54 -2.17
C ALA A 18 -13.39 -4.98 -0.82
N TYR A 19 -14.16 -5.10 0.26
CA TYR A 19 -14.02 -4.28 1.46
C TYR A 19 -13.18 -4.93 2.57
N THR A 20 -12.79 -6.20 2.43
CA THR A 20 -11.94 -6.87 3.44
C THR A 20 -10.62 -7.47 2.91
N PRO A 21 -10.50 -8.02 1.68
CA PRO A 21 -9.20 -8.47 1.15
C PRO A 21 -8.36 -7.34 0.55
N SER A 22 -8.98 -6.36 -0.13
CA SER A 22 -8.28 -5.26 -0.80
C SER A 22 -7.71 -4.23 0.17
N ASN A 23 -8.31 -4.06 1.34
CA ASN A 23 -7.74 -3.26 2.43
C ASN A 23 -6.45 -3.89 2.98
N THR A 24 -6.41 -5.22 3.08
CA THR A 24 -5.22 -5.93 3.55
C THR A 24 -4.12 -5.94 2.49
N LEU A 25 -4.47 -6.18 1.23
CA LEU A 25 -3.50 -6.13 0.12
C LEU A 25 -2.93 -4.71 -0.06
N GLY A 26 -3.80 -3.70 -0.10
CA GLY A 26 -3.41 -2.30 -0.16
C GLY A 26 -2.57 -1.87 1.04
N GLY A 27 -2.93 -2.31 2.25
CA GLY A 27 -2.16 -2.07 3.47
C GLY A 27 -0.77 -2.69 3.42
N LYS A 28 -0.63 -3.92 2.91
CA LYS A 28 0.67 -4.57 2.72
C LYS A 28 1.55 -3.82 1.73
N ILE A 29 1.00 -3.48 0.57
CA ILE A 29 1.69 -2.70 -0.46
C ILE A 29 2.15 -1.35 0.12
N ALA A 30 1.27 -0.64 0.81
CA ALA A 30 1.58 0.65 1.41
C ALA A 30 2.70 0.56 2.45
N ALA A 31 2.67 -0.46 3.32
CA ALA A 31 3.70 -0.66 4.35
C ALA A 31 5.07 -0.98 3.76
N GLN A 32 5.12 -1.80 2.70
CA GLN A 32 6.38 -2.12 2.01
C GLN A 32 6.94 -0.92 1.25
N LEU A 33 6.08 -0.17 0.54
CA LEU A 33 6.49 1.07 -0.13
C LEU A 33 7.00 2.12 0.87
N ASP A 34 6.34 2.28 2.01
CA ASP A 34 6.78 3.19 3.08
C ASP A 34 8.15 2.77 3.64
N THR A 35 8.35 1.47 3.87
CA THR A 35 9.64 0.95 4.38
C THR A 35 10.78 1.16 3.39
N ALA A 36 10.57 0.85 2.11
CA ALA A 36 11.56 1.07 1.05
C ALA A 36 11.89 2.56 0.88
N MET A 37 10.85 3.41 0.81
CA MET A 37 10.98 4.87 0.70
C MET A 37 11.79 5.45 1.85
N ARG A 38 11.45 5.12 3.11
CA ARG A 38 12.19 5.62 4.28
C ARG A 38 13.65 5.17 4.28
N LYS A 39 13.92 3.93 3.85
CA LYS A 39 15.28 3.40 3.72
C LYS A 39 16.08 4.19 2.69
N ASP A 40 15.51 4.48 1.54
CA ASP A 40 16.17 5.22 0.45
C ASP A 40 16.40 6.69 0.83
N ILE A 41 15.39 7.38 1.37
CA ILE A 41 15.52 8.78 1.81
C ILE A 41 16.56 8.91 2.92
N ARG A 42 16.57 8.00 3.90
CA ARG A 42 17.58 7.99 4.97
C ARG A 42 19.00 7.78 4.43
N LYS A 43 19.17 6.92 3.42
CA LYS A 43 20.46 6.72 2.75
C LYS A 43 20.91 7.95 1.97
N GLY A 44 19.96 8.70 1.41
CA GLY A 44 20.21 9.96 0.69
C GLY A 44 20.63 11.13 1.58
N GLY A 45 20.67 10.95 2.90
CA GLY A 45 21.17 11.97 3.84
C GLY A 45 20.16 13.07 4.20
N THR A 46 18.91 12.98 3.75
CA THR A 46 17.91 14.01 4.09
C THR A 46 17.56 13.94 5.57
N GLN A 47 17.96 14.98 6.32
CA GLN A 47 17.52 15.17 7.71
C GLN A 47 16.05 15.60 7.76
N LYS A 48 15.30 15.03 8.70
CA LYS A 48 13.92 15.44 9.00
C LYS A 48 13.90 16.93 9.37
N GLY A 49 13.20 17.74 8.59
CA GLY A 49 12.95 19.16 8.93
C GLY A 49 12.80 20.11 7.76
N LYS A 50 13.52 19.91 6.63
CA LYS A 50 13.34 20.72 5.41
C LYS A 50 13.56 19.84 4.17
N GLY A 51 12.49 19.56 3.41
CA GLY A 51 12.56 18.79 2.16
C GLY A 51 11.93 17.38 2.21
N GLU A 52 11.54 16.86 3.37
CA GLU A 52 10.99 15.49 3.50
C GLU A 52 9.79 15.23 2.59
N PHE A 53 8.87 16.19 2.45
CA PHE A 53 7.73 16.05 1.53
C PHE A 53 8.12 16.07 0.05
N ALA A 54 9.16 16.84 -0.31
CA ALA A 54 9.65 16.89 -1.69
C ALA A 54 10.31 15.56 -2.06
N ASP A 55 11.11 15.00 -1.17
CA ASP A 55 11.79 13.72 -1.35
C ASP A 55 10.81 12.56 -1.43
N ILE A 56 9.77 12.55 -0.59
CA ILE A 56 8.69 11.57 -0.66
C ILE A 56 7.98 11.66 -2.02
N LYS A 57 7.66 12.87 -2.49
CA LYS A 57 6.98 13.08 -3.77
C LYS A 57 7.88 12.62 -4.93
N GLN A 58 9.15 12.99 -4.90
CA GLN A 58 10.13 12.59 -5.91
C GLN A 58 10.30 11.07 -5.96
N TRP A 59 10.52 10.43 -4.80
CA TRP A 59 10.67 8.99 -4.72
C TRP A 59 9.44 8.26 -5.28
N ARG A 60 8.23 8.69 -4.91
CA ARG A 60 6.98 8.11 -5.44
C ARG A 60 6.84 8.33 -6.95
N GLY A 61 7.19 9.52 -7.43
CA GLY A 61 7.20 9.84 -8.85
C GLY A 61 8.11 8.90 -9.64
N ASP A 62 9.35 8.73 -9.18
CA ASP A 62 10.38 7.97 -9.88
C ASP A 62 10.18 6.44 -9.79
N ARG A 63 9.80 5.94 -8.61
CA ARG A 63 9.71 4.51 -8.34
C ARG A 63 8.34 3.90 -8.60
N VAL A 64 7.26 4.68 -8.57
CA VAL A 64 5.89 4.16 -8.66
C VAL A 64 5.11 4.80 -9.80
N TRP A 65 4.85 6.12 -9.74
CA TRP A 65 3.87 6.76 -10.63
C TRP A 65 4.26 6.72 -12.11
N LYS A 66 5.53 6.99 -12.45
CA LYS A 66 6.01 6.92 -13.84
C LYS A 66 5.91 5.52 -14.46
N GLN A 67 5.80 4.48 -13.64
CA GLN A 67 5.85 3.08 -14.07
C GLN A 67 4.50 2.37 -13.90
N ALA A 68 3.51 3.01 -13.26
CA ALA A 68 2.28 2.35 -12.82
C ALA A 68 1.36 1.86 -13.95
N SER A 69 1.40 2.49 -15.12
CA SER A 69 0.64 2.05 -16.31
C SER A 69 1.38 1.00 -17.15
N GLY A 70 2.67 0.77 -16.90
CA GLY A 70 3.52 -0.10 -17.70
C GLY A 70 3.75 -1.50 -17.10
N TYR A 71 3.42 -1.71 -15.83
CA TYR A 71 3.69 -2.97 -15.13
C TYR A 71 2.48 -3.46 -14.34
N ALA A 72 2.36 -4.78 -14.25
CA ALA A 72 1.44 -5.41 -13.30
C ALA A 72 1.89 -5.11 -11.86
N THR A 73 0.94 -5.11 -10.92
CA THR A 73 1.19 -4.76 -9.52
C THR A 73 2.36 -5.54 -8.89
N PRO A 74 2.48 -6.88 -9.02
CA PRO A 74 3.60 -7.61 -8.42
C PRO A 74 4.97 -7.15 -8.95
N ASP A 75 5.06 -6.89 -10.26
CA ASP A 75 6.28 -6.42 -10.89
C ASP A 75 6.62 -4.99 -10.48
N LEU A 76 5.61 -4.10 -10.42
CA LEU A 76 5.78 -2.73 -9.96
C LEU A 76 6.32 -2.68 -8.52
N ILE A 77 5.79 -3.52 -7.62
CA ILE A 77 6.27 -3.59 -6.24
C ILE A 77 7.70 -4.10 -6.17
N ASN A 78 8.03 -5.15 -6.92
CA ASN A 78 9.40 -5.67 -6.95
C ASN A 78 10.39 -4.63 -7.49
N ARG A 79 10.04 -3.92 -8.57
CA ARG A 79 10.87 -2.85 -9.14
C ARG A 79 11.02 -1.65 -8.21
N ALA A 80 9.94 -1.25 -7.53
CA ALA A 80 9.94 -0.09 -6.65
C ALA A 80 10.71 -0.34 -5.35
N THR A 81 10.62 -1.56 -4.81
CA THR A 81 11.07 -1.89 -3.45
C THR A 81 12.28 -2.82 -3.40
N GLY A 82 12.61 -3.48 -4.52
CA GLY A 82 13.72 -4.42 -4.64
C GLY A 82 13.39 -5.87 -4.21
N GLU A 83 12.14 -6.15 -3.82
CA GLU A 83 11.71 -7.49 -3.44
C GLU A 83 10.22 -7.73 -3.76
N PRO A 84 9.77 -8.98 -3.92
CA PRO A 84 8.35 -9.32 -4.05
C PRO A 84 7.51 -8.82 -2.85
N LEU A 85 6.19 -8.78 -3.01
CA LEU A 85 5.29 -8.36 -1.92
C LEU A 85 5.51 -9.22 -0.66
N ASN A 86 5.93 -8.58 0.42
CA ASN A 86 6.28 -9.22 1.69
C ASN A 86 5.39 -8.70 2.82
N ALA A 87 4.65 -9.62 3.46
CA ALA A 87 3.71 -9.30 4.52
C ALA A 87 4.38 -8.85 5.83
N ASP A 88 5.68 -9.07 6.01
CA ASP A 88 6.37 -8.72 7.24
C ASP A 88 6.49 -7.21 7.44
N HIS A 89 6.56 -6.42 6.35
CA HIS A 89 6.48 -4.96 6.41
C HIS A 89 5.16 -4.49 7.04
N PHE A 90 4.05 -5.14 6.68
CA PHE A 90 2.74 -4.81 7.24
C PHE A 90 2.65 -5.18 8.72
N LYS A 91 3.15 -6.37 9.11
CA LYS A 91 3.21 -6.76 10.52
C LYS A 91 4.08 -5.79 11.33
N ALA A 92 5.22 -5.38 10.81
CA ALA A 92 6.09 -4.40 11.44
C ALA A 92 5.41 -3.03 11.59
N HIS A 93 4.70 -2.58 10.56
CA HIS A 93 3.89 -1.35 10.61
C HIS A 93 2.83 -1.42 11.71
N LEU A 94 2.08 -2.52 11.79
CA LEU A 94 1.05 -2.72 12.81
C LEU A 94 1.64 -2.77 14.22
N ARG A 95 2.74 -3.50 14.44
CA ARG A 95 3.43 -3.55 15.74
C ARG A 95 3.92 -2.17 16.17
N THR A 96 4.48 -1.39 15.24
CA THR A 96 4.95 -0.03 15.52
C THR A 96 3.81 0.90 15.91
N ARG A 97 2.63 0.72 15.31
CA ARG A 97 1.49 1.63 15.49
C ARG A 97 0.54 1.23 16.64
N TYR A 98 0.43 -0.06 16.93
CA TYR A 98 -0.59 -0.62 17.84
C TYR A 98 -0.04 -1.62 18.87
N GLY A 99 1.25 -1.96 18.83
CA GLY A 99 1.84 -2.97 19.72
C GLY A 99 2.20 -2.49 21.12
N ALA A 100 1.49 -1.49 21.65
CA ALA A 100 1.61 -1.04 23.04
C ALA A 100 0.62 -1.77 23.93
#